data_AF-A0AA38C9B3-F1
#
_entry.id   AF-A0AA38C9B3-F1
#
_cell.length_a   1.000
_cell.length_b   1.000
_cell.length_c   1.000
_cell.angle_alpha   90.00
_cell.angle_beta   90.00
_cell.angle_gamma   90.00
#
_symmetry.space_group_name_H-M   'P 1'
#
loop_
_entity.id
_entity.type
_entity.pdbx_description
1 polymer ?
#
loop_
_entity_poly.entity_id
_entity_poly.type
_entity_poly.pdbx_seq_one_letter_code
_entity_poly.pdbx_strand_id
1 'polypeptide(L)'
;VRWIRVVYADFEDFTVDQEMLISLPMVKSFDYVEGFVLANNNDPINGWPSVPLSLSSSFDTKLIPDTAGPMLYCLEVSLHYDHDTDFMALNK
;
A
#
# COMPACT_ATOMS: atom_id res chain seq x y z
N VAL A 1 -8.00 -4.07 12.90
CA VAL A 1 -7.38 -3.15 11.91
C VAL A 1 -7.08 -3.91 10.64
N ARG A 2 -7.28 -3.29 9.48
CA ARG A 2 -6.92 -3.85 8.18
C ARG A 2 -5.75 -3.04 7.65
N TRP A 3 -4.61 -3.69 7.43
CA TRP A 3 -3.40 -3.08 6.88
C TRP A 3 -3.25 -3.50 5.42
N ILE A 4 -3.01 -2.52 4.53
CA ILE A 4 -2.84 -2.72 3.09
C ILE A 4 -1.55 -1.99 2.65
N ARG A 5 -0.82 -2.64 1.74
CA ARG A 5 0.29 -2.04 0.97
C ARG A 5 0.02 -2.21 -0.51
N VAL A 6 0.25 -1.14 -1.28
CA VAL A 6 0.11 -1.13 -2.76
C VAL A 6 1.36 -0.51 -3.34
N VAL A 7 1.87 -1.09 -4.44
CA VAL A 7 3.12 -0.63 -5.07
C VAL A 7 2.86 0.03 -6.40
N TYR A 8 3.47 1.20 -6.57
CA TYR A 8 3.45 2.03 -7.76
C TYR A 8 4.85 2.01 -8.42
N ALA A 9 4.87 1.98 -9.75
CA ALA A 9 6.08 2.11 -10.54
C ALA A 9 6.41 3.58 -10.89
N ASP A 10 5.41 4.45 -10.80
CA ASP A 10 5.51 5.88 -11.12
C ASP A 10 5.27 6.74 -9.87
N PHE A 11 6.04 7.82 -9.74
CA PHE A 11 5.97 8.70 -8.57
C PHE A 11 4.79 9.68 -8.62
N GLU A 12 4.41 10.12 -9.81
CA GLU A 12 3.27 11.02 -10.00
C GLU A 12 1.98 10.29 -9.59
N ASP A 13 1.77 9.06 -10.08
CA ASP A 13 0.61 8.25 -9.68
C ASP A 13 0.58 8.00 -8.16
N PHE A 14 1.72 7.67 -7.55
CA PHE A 14 1.84 7.45 -6.11
C PHE A 14 1.45 8.69 -5.29
N THR A 15 1.97 9.86 -5.67
CA THR A 15 1.72 11.12 -4.94
C THR A 15 0.30 11.63 -5.15
N VAL A 16 -0.24 11.55 -6.36
CA VAL A 16 -1.63 11.92 -6.66
C VAL A 16 -2.60 11.12 -5.80
N ASP A 17 -2.42 9.79 -5.71
CA ASP A 17 -3.29 8.96 -4.88
C ASP A 17 -3.08 9.21 -3.39
N GLN A 18 -1.84 9.38 -2.93
CA GLN A 18 -1.56 9.67 -1.52
C GLN A 18 -2.20 11.00 -1.08
N GLU A 19 -2.02 12.07 -1.88
CA GLU A 19 -2.60 13.39 -1.65
C GLU A 19 -4.14 13.34 -1.71
N MET A 20 -4.70 12.60 -2.66
CA MET A 20 -6.15 12.39 -2.73
C MET A 20 -6.67 11.75 -1.45
N LEU A 21 -6.07 10.65 -0.97
CA LEU A 21 -6.54 9.93 0.21
C LEU A 21 -6.56 10.82 1.46
N ILE A 22 -5.50 11.61 1.68
CA ILE A 22 -5.44 12.51 2.85
C ILE A 22 -6.36 13.74 2.72
N SER A 23 -6.80 14.08 1.51
CA SER A 23 -7.75 15.17 1.28
C SER A 23 -9.21 14.77 1.50
N LEU A 24 -9.52 13.46 1.54
CA LEU A 24 -10.87 12.95 1.72
C LEU A 24 -11.41 13.25 3.13
N PRO A 25 -12.74 13.45 3.29
CA PRO A 25 -13.35 13.53 4.60
C PRO A 25 -13.03 12.27 5.43
N MET A 26 -12.80 12.40 6.74
CA MET A 26 -12.42 11.27 7.62
C MET A 26 -13.32 10.04 7.45
N VAL A 27 -14.63 10.23 7.30
CA VAL A 27 -15.60 9.11 7.14
C VAL A 27 -15.46 8.32 5.83
N LYS A 28 -14.62 8.78 4.90
CA LYS A 28 -14.33 8.15 3.60
C LYS A 28 -12.84 7.89 3.38
N SER A 29 -11.99 8.20 4.36
CA SER A 29 -10.54 8.02 4.25
C SER A 29 -10.07 6.84 5.10
N PHE A 30 -8.79 6.50 4.95
CA PHE A 30 -8.10 5.58 5.84
C PHE A 30 -7.72 6.31 7.14
N ASP A 31 -7.64 5.56 8.25
CA ASP A 31 -7.20 6.10 9.53
C ASP A 31 -5.68 6.32 9.60
N TYR A 32 -4.96 5.74 8.66
CA TYR A 32 -3.52 5.87 8.50
C TYR A 32 -3.17 5.87 7.02
N VAL A 33 -2.31 6.81 6.62
CA VAL A 33 -1.74 6.92 5.28
C VAL A 33 -0.27 7.31 5.42
N GLU A 34 0.62 6.45 4.92
CA GLU A 34 2.05 6.71 4.80
C GLU A 34 2.56 6.16 3.46
N GLY A 35 3.87 6.21 3.25
CA GLY A 35 4.51 5.51 2.15
C GLY A 35 6.02 5.53 2.25
N PHE A 36 6.65 4.65 1.49
CA PHE A 36 8.11 4.56 1.44
C PHE A 36 8.60 4.26 0.02
N VAL A 37 9.85 4.63 -0.23
CA VAL A 37 10.56 4.34 -1.48
C VAL A 37 11.39 3.07 -1.28
N LEU A 38 11.39 2.18 -2.26
CA LEU A 38 12.17 0.95 -2.26
C LEU A 38 12.94 0.79 -3.57
N ALA A 39 14.06 0.07 -3.52
CA ALA A 39 14.82 -0.26 -4.72
C ALA A 39 14.07 -1.32 -5.54
N ASN A 40 14.04 -1.15 -6.86
CA ASN A 40 13.48 -2.13 -7.79
C ASN A 40 14.47 -3.30 -8.01
N ASN A 41 14.75 -4.06 -6.95
CA ASN A 41 15.65 -5.21 -6.97
C ASN A 41 15.31 -6.21 -5.85
N ASN A 42 16.00 -7.35 -5.85
CA ASN A 42 15.84 -8.42 -4.87
C ASN A 42 16.70 -8.22 -3.60
N ASP A 43 17.04 -6.99 -3.24
CA ASP A 43 17.72 -6.72 -1.97
C ASP A 43 16.74 -7.00 -0.81
N PRO A 44 17.08 -7.87 0.16
CA PRO A 44 16.14 -8.29 1.20
C PRO A 44 15.79 -7.19 2.21
N ILE A 45 16.55 -6.11 2.26
CA ILE A 45 16.38 -5.01 3.22
C ILE A 45 15.72 -3.81 2.54
N ASN A 46 16.23 -3.43 1.37
CA ASN A 46 15.84 -2.19 0.68
C ASN A 46 14.99 -2.43 -0.58
N GLY A 47 14.87 -3.67 -1.03
CA GLY A 47 14.19 -4.04 -2.28
C GLY A 47 12.74 -4.44 -2.10
N TRP A 48 12.14 -5.00 -3.15
CA TRP A 48 10.76 -5.51 -3.12
C TRP A 48 10.48 -6.62 -2.09
N PRO A 49 11.46 -7.43 -1.59
CA PRO A 49 11.20 -8.36 -0.50
C PRO A 49 10.77 -7.69 0.82
N SER A 50 10.98 -6.38 0.98
CA SER A 50 10.57 -5.62 2.18
C SER A 50 9.08 -5.23 2.21
N VAL A 51 8.38 -5.39 1.08
CA VAL A 51 6.98 -4.95 0.90
C VAL A 51 5.97 -5.87 1.58
N PRO A 52 6.01 -7.21 1.44
CA PRO A 52 4.96 -8.08 1.95
C PRO A 52 4.76 -7.98 3.48
N LEU A 53 3.51 -7.92 3.92
CA LEU A 53 3.14 -7.79 5.34
C LEU A 53 3.20 -9.12 6.10
N SER A 54 3.23 -10.26 5.40
CA SER A 54 3.31 -11.59 6.01
C SER A 54 4.32 -12.48 5.31
N LEU A 55 4.92 -13.41 6.07
CA LEU A 55 5.86 -14.41 5.55
C LEU A 55 5.23 -15.37 4.53
N SER A 56 3.90 -15.47 4.51
CA SER A 56 3.16 -16.31 3.55
C SER A 56 2.79 -15.57 2.26
N SER A 57 3.00 -14.25 2.19
CA SER A 57 2.75 -13.44 1.01
C SER A 57 4.04 -13.25 0.21
N SER A 58 3.95 -13.34 -1.12
CA SER A 58 5.06 -13.10 -2.02
C SER A 58 4.82 -11.85 -2.86
N PHE A 59 5.90 -11.18 -3.24
CA PHE A 59 5.86 -10.09 -4.21
C PHE A 59 5.97 -10.66 -5.63
N ASP A 60 4.97 -10.42 -6.49
CA ASP A 60 5.02 -10.87 -7.88
C ASP A 60 5.68 -9.83 -8.77
N THR A 61 6.96 -10.06 -9.08
CA THR A 61 7.75 -9.14 -9.91
C THR A 61 7.26 -9.07 -11.36
N LYS A 62 6.41 -10.00 -11.82
CA LYS A 62 5.84 -9.95 -13.18
C LYS A 62 4.83 -8.82 -13.36
N LEU A 63 4.36 -8.24 -12.26
CA LEU A 63 3.46 -7.09 -12.28
C LEU A 63 4.21 -5.76 -12.44
N ILE A 64 5.54 -5.77 -12.33
CA ILE A 64 6.36 -4.56 -12.54
C ILE A 64 6.43 -4.29 -14.05
N PRO A 65 5.98 -3.12 -14.53
CA PRO A 65 6.10 -2.77 -15.94
C PRO A 65 7.56 -2.67 -16.38
N ASP A 66 7.87 -3.03 -17.63
CA ASP A 66 9.22 -2.90 -18.19
C ASP A 66 9.73 -1.44 -18.22
N THR A 67 8.81 -0.47 -18.11
CA THR A 67 9.12 0.96 -18.04
C THR A 67 9.42 1.45 -16.63
N ALA A 68 9.32 0.60 -15.61
CA ALA A 68 9.56 0.98 -14.23
C ALA A 68 11.02 1.41 -14.01
N GLY A 69 11.20 2.46 -13.20
CA GLY A 69 12.51 2.97 -12.85
C GLY A 69 13.28 2.07 -11.86
N PRO A 70 14.45 2.54 -11.39
CA PRO A 70 15.24 1.83 -10.38
C PRO A 70 14.61 1.87 -8.98
N MET A 71 13.55 2.65 -8.80
CA MET A 71 12.82 2.81 -7.54
C MET A 71 11.34 2.51 -7.76
N LEU A 72 10.70 1.92 -6.75
CA LEU A 72 9.25 1.75 -6.65
C LEU A 72 8.75 2.49 -5.40
N TYR A 73 7.45 2.72 -5.34
CA TYR A 73 6.81 3.49 -4.27
C TYR A 73 5.71 2.66 -3.64
N CYS A 74 5.80 2.42 -2.34
CA CYS A 74 4.79 1.68 -1.60
C CYS A 74 3.88 2.66 -0.86
N LEU A 75 2.60 2.68 -1.21
CA LEU A 75 1.55 3.34 -0.45
C LEU A 75 1.11 2.39 0.67
N GLU A 76 1.12 2.90 1.90
CA GLU A 76 0.77 2.12 3.08
C GLU A 76 -0.43 2.74 3.78
N VAL A 77 -1.50 1.95 3.96
CA VAL A 77 -2.74 2.43 4.57
C VAL A 77 -3.29 1.45 5.58
N SER A 78 -4.04 1.97 6.56
CA SER A 78 -4.80 1.13 7.48
C SER A 78 -6.21 1.66 7.76
N LEU A 79 -7.15 0.73 7.96
CA LEU A 79 -8.51 1.02 8.38
C LEU A 79 -8.77 0.36 9.74
N HIS A 80 -9.12 1.15 10.74
CA HIS A 80 -9.62 0.67 12.01
C HIS A 80 -11.03 0.12 11.80
N TYR A 81 -11.27 -1.02 12.43
CA TYR A 81 -12.59 -1.60 12.51
C TYR A 81 -12.71 -2.33 13.84
N ASP A 82 -13.91 -2.32 14.39
CA ASP A 82 -14.30 -3.08 15.55
C ASP A 82 -14.96 -4.39 15.07
N HIS A 83 -14.45 -5.51 15.58
CA HIS A 83 -14.84 -6.83 15.10
C HIS A 83 -16.26 -7.22 15.53
N ASP A 84 -16.80 -6.60 16.57
CA ASP A 84 -18.12 -6.88 17.12
C ASP A 84 -19.19 -5.95 16.52
N THR A 85 -18.83 -4.68 16.23
CA THR A 85 -19.79 -3.71 15.66
C THR A 85 -19.77 -3.63 14.14
N ASP A 86 -18.61 -3.80 13.48
CA ASP A 86 -18.47 -3.52 12.04
C ASP A 86 -18.69 -4.75 11.15
N PHE A 87 -18.65 -5.96 11.70
CA PHE A 87 -19.01 -7.20 10.98
C PHE A 87 -20.48 -7.22 10.54
N MET A 88 -21.35 -6.46 11.22
CA MET A 88 -22.75 -6.30 10.85
C MET A 88 -22.96 -5.30 9.71
N ALA A 89 -21.98 -4.43 9.43
CA ALA A 89 -22.06 -3.40 8.38
C ALA A 89 -21.54 -3.87 7.02
N LEU A 90 -20.63 -4.85 6.99
CA LEU A 90 -20.03 -5.41 5.76
C LEU A 90 -20.85 -6.56 5.13
N ASN A 91 -21.93 -7.01 5.79
CA ASN A 91 -22.81 -8.10 5.34
C ASN A 91 -24.21 -7.62 4.89
N LYS A 92 -24.34 -6.36 4.46
CA LYS A 92 -25.57 -5.81 3.86
C LYS A 92 -25.40 -5.50 2.39
#